data_AF-A0A061RCC1-F1
#
_entry.id   AF-A0A061RCC1-F1
#
_cell.length_a   1.000
_cell.length_b   1.000
_cell.length_c   1.000
_cell.angle_alpha   90.00
_cell.angle_beta   90.00
_cell.angle_gamma   90.00
#
_symmetry.space_group_name_H-M   'P 1'
#
loop_
_entity.id
_entity.type
_entity.pdbx_description
1 polymer ?
#
loop_
_entity_poly.entity_id
_entity_poly.type
_entity_poly.pdbx_seq_one_letter_code
_entity_poly.pdbx_strand_id
1 'polypeptide(L)'
;GLFSDLQRHQLDIYRLWGVSSGALITTDDSFVFNKLVRELKGLVQALGEPDPASDAELERLKERMESLRSSGYGQDRAAEPQTGGGGGTEDDPFALGELLEQQRAKKRRRKARTVEWTPAELELMRREALVSCFEVMRDHCYAKQWARTSVDIALMELYEQSHKFCESQRPRLAGFKAFVTEQRARRKQGPSAKESRRDVTDFEKARATWSSSQVSHRGKVGAQGDHKAEMWLG
;
A
#
# COMPACT_ATOMS: atom_id res chain seq x y z
N GLY A 1 7.49 27.28 17.64
CA GLY A 1 7.76 26.30 16.56
C GLY A 1 6.99 26.69 15.32
N LEU A 2 7.47 26.34 14.13
CA LEU A 2 6.89 26.76 12.82
C LEU A 2 5.44 26.26 12.60
N PHE A 3 5.02 25.21 13.31
CA PHE A 3 3.69 24.60 13.20
C PHE A 3 3.02 24.47 14.58
N SER A 4 1.69 24.64 14.63
CA SER A 4 0.88 24.28 15.80
C SER A 4 0.86 22.77 16.02
N ASP A 5 0.55 22.31 17.23
CA ASP A 5 0.55 20.88 17.54
C ASP A 5 -0.50 20.12 16.71
N LEU A 6 -1.65 20.74 16.47
CA LEU A 6 -2.68 20.23 15.55
C LEU A 6 -2.16 20.06 14.12
N GLN A 7 -1.43 21.05 13.61
CA GLN A 7 -0.83 20.98 12.27
C GLN A 7 0.25 19.91 12.18
N ARG A 8 1.02 19.67 13.25
CA ARG A 8 2.00 18.57 13.29
C ARG A 8 1.30 17.22 13.24
N HIS A 9 0.24 17.02 14.02
CA HIS A 9 -0.54 15.78 13.97
C HIS A 9 -1.16 15.54 12.59
N GLN A 10 -1.65 16.58 11.93
CA GLN A 10 -2.12 16.50 10.55
C GLN A 10 -0.99 16.10 9.58
N LEU A 11 0.19 16.71 9.70
CA LEU A 11 1.35 16.37 8.89
C LEU A 11 1.81 14.92 9.12
N ASP A 12 1.76 14.42 10.36
CA ASP A 12 2.10 13.03 10.68
C ASP A 12 1.17 12.04 9.96
N ILE A 13 -0.13 12.35 9.88
CA ILE A 13 -1.11 11.51 9.16
C ILE A 13 -0.84 11.54 7.65
N TYR A 14 -0.56 12.72 7.09
CA TYR A 14 -0.20 12.82 5.68
C TYR A 14 1.12 12.14 5.36
N ARG A 15 2.06 12.14 6.30
CA ARG A 15 3.30 11.36 6.21
C ARG A 15 3.01 9.86 6.22
N LEU A 16 2.04 9.37 6.99
CA LEU A 16 1.61 7.97 6.91
C LEU A 16 1.06 7.64 5.51
N TRP A 17 0.05 8.38 5.06
CA TRP A 17 -0.59 8.11 3.77
C TRP A 17 0.33 8.27 2.57
N GLY A 18 1.14 9.32 2.52
CA GLY A 18 2.00 9.62 1.37
C GLY A 18 3.36 8.94 1.47
N VAL A 19 4.12 9.27 2.52
CA VAL A 19 5.53 8.88 2.62
C VAL A 19 5.68 7.42 3.04
N SER A 20 4.96 6.99 4.07
CA SER A 20 5.10 5.64 4.62
C SER A 20 4.54 4.59 3.66
N SER A 21 3.32 4.81 3.15
CA SER A 21 2.75 3.97 2.09
C SER A 21 3.62 3.98 0.83
N GLY A 22 4.07 5.15 0.38
CA GLY A 22 4.94 5.27 -0.79
C GLY A 22 6.24 4.48 -0.63
N ALA A 23 6.87 4.54 0.56
CA ALA A 23 8.07 3.78 0.86
C ALA A 23 7.80 2.26 0.94
N LEU A 24 6.66 1.81 1.47
CA LEU A 24 6.28 0.39 1.46
C LEU A 24 6.12 -0.16 0.04
N ILE A 25 5.56 0.64 -0.87
CA ILE A 25 5.38 0.25 -2.27
C ILE A 25 6.75 0.12 -2.96
N THR A 26 7.62 1.11 -2.81
CA THR A 26 8.86 1.21 -3.60
C THR A 26 10.06 0.49 -3.00
N THR A 27 10.06 0.19 -1.69
CA THR A 27 11.24 -0.37 -1.04
C THR A 27 11.58 -1.78 -1.54
N ASP A 28 12.84 -2.00 -1.92
CA ASP A 28 13.39 -3.36 -2.13
C ASP A 28 14.44 -3.72 -1.06
N ASP A 29 14.64 -2.83 -0.08
CA ASP A 29 15.58 -3.03 1.01
C ASP A 29 14.84 -3.52 2.28
N SER A 30 15.29 -4.67 2.77
CA SER A 30 14.79 -5.28 4.00
C SER A 30 15.06 -4.44 5.25
N PHE A 31 16.16 -3.67 5.30
CA PHE A 31 16.47 -2.81 6.45
C PHE A 31 15.48 -1.65 6.53
N VAL A 32 15.28 -0.94 5.40
CA VAL A 32 14.32 0.17 5.31
C VAL A 32 12.91 -0.32 5.61
N PHE A 33 12.53 -1.48 5.07
CA PHE A 33 11.24 -2.10 5.33
C PHE A 33 11.04 -2.40 6.82
N ASN A 34 11.97 -3.10 7.48
CA ASN A 34 11.82 -3.45 8.90
C ASN A 34 11.84 -2.23 9.81
N LYS A 35 12.56 -1.16 9.44
CA LYS A 35 12.50 0.13 10.13
C LYS A 35 11.09 0.72 10.07
N LEU A 36 10.48 0.76 8.88
CA LEU A 36 9.10 1.23 8.70
C LEU A 36 8.10 0.39 9.48
N VAL A 37 8.22 -0.94 9.43
CA VAL A 37 7.38 -1.85 10.23
C VAL A 37 7.47 -1.52 11.71
N ARG A 38 8.69 -1.30 12.23
CA ARG A 38 8.89 -0.94 13.65
C ARG A 38 8.27 0.41 13.99
N GLU A 39 8.40 1.41 13.12
CA GLU A 39 7.76 2.72 13.30
C GLU A 39 6.23 2.60 13.32
N LEU A 40 5.64 1.88 12.37
CA LEU A 40 4.19 1.64 12.32
C LEU A 40 3.69 0.90 13.57
N LYS A 41 4.40 -0.14 14.01
CA LYS A 41 4.06 -0.86 15.25
C LYS A 41 4.09 0.06 16.48
N GLY A 42 5.10 0.93 16.57
CA GLY A 42 5.19 1.92 17.65
C GLY A 42 4.00 2.88 17.66
N LEU A 43 3.55 3.32 16.47
CA LEU A 43 2.38 4.19 16.35
C LEU A 43 1.08 3.49 16.75
N VAL A 44 0.91 2.21 16.41
CA VAL A 44 -0.27 1.43 16.86
C VAL A 44 -0.25 1.25 18.37
N GLN A 45 0.91 0.95 18.97
CA GLN A 45 1.05 0.83 20.42
C GLN A 45 0.67 2.13 21.14
N ALA A 46 1.00 3.28 20.56
CA ALA A 46 0.69 4.60 21.08
C ALA A 46 -0.80 5.02 20.93
N LEU A 47 -1.64 4.25 20.23
CA LEU A 47 -3.07 4.53 20.13
C LEU A 47 -3.79 4.31 21.48
N GLY A 48 -4.70 5.23 21.81
CA GLY A 48 -5.68 5.05 22.88
C GLY A 48 -6.81 4.10 22.45
N GLU A 49 -7.64 3.71 23.41
CA GLU A 49 -8.88 2.99 23.12
C GLU A 49 -9.91 3.95 22.49
N PRO A 50 -10.65 3.51 21.46
CA PRO A 50 -11.68 4.33 20.83
C PRO A 50 -12.91 4.45 21.74
N ASP A 51 -13.53 5.62 21.75
CA ASP A 51 -14.83 5.85 22.39
C ASP A 51 -15.96 5.19 21.57
N PRO A 52 -17.06 4.68 22.16
CA PRO A 52 -18.22 4.16 21.43
C PRO A 52 -18.81 5.09 20.36
N ALA A 53 -18.70 6.41 20.47
CA ALA A 53 -19.17 7.33 19.42
C ALA A 53 -18.24 7.39 18.20
N SER A 54 -17.02 6.88 18.32
CA SER A 54 -15.95 6.97 17.31
C SER A 54 -16.34 6.36 15.96
N ASP A 55 -17.18 5.32 15.93
CA ASP A 55 -17.59 4.68 14.69
C ASP A 55 -18.51 5.58 13.84
N ALA A 56 -19.49 6.24 14.47
CA ALA A 56 -20.36 7.18 13.78
C ALA A 56 -19.59 8.42 13.30
N GLU A 57 -18.62 8.88 14.08
CA GLU A 57 -17.74 9.99 13.70
C GLU A 57 -16.79 9.62 12.55
N LEU A 58 -16.26 8.39 12.54
CA LEU A 58 -15.39 7.90 11.49
C LEU A 58 -16.13 7.84 10.14
N GLU A 59 -17.38 7.40 10.12
CA GLU A 59 -18.18 7.38 8.88
C GLU A 59 -18.47 8.80 8.36
N ARG A 60 -18.88 9.73 9.24
CA ARG A 60 -19.06 11.14 8.87
C ARG A 60 -17.76 11.77 8.34
N LEU A 61 -16.64 11.41 8.94
CA LEU A 61 -15.32 11.87 8.52
C LEU A 61 -14.95 11.32 7.12
N LYS A 62 -15.25 10.05 6.83
CA LYS A 62 -15.06 9.47 5.49
C LYS A 62 -15.90 10.19 4.44
N GLU A 63 -17.17 10.45 4.73
CA GLU A 63 -18.06 11.22 3.85
C GLU A 63 -17.52 12.64 3.60
N ARG A 64 -17.06 13.32 4.66
CA ARG A 64 -16.42 14.66 4.56
C ARG A 64 -15.17 14.61 3.69
N MET A 65 -14.30 13.62 3.87
CA MET A 65 -13.09 13.46 3.05
C MET A 65 -13.42 13.19 1.58
N GLU A 66 -14.44 12.38 1.30
CA GLU A 66 -14.85 12.09 -0.08
C GLU A 66 -15.50 13.30 -0.75
N SER A 67 -16.29 14.07 -0.01
CA SER A 67 -16.82 15.36 -0.47
C SER A 67 -15.70 16.33 -0.82
N LEU A 68 -14.66 16.43 0.02
CA LEU A 68 -13.48 17.27 -0.25
C LEU A 68 -12.72 16.80 -1.51
N ARG A 69 -12.57 15.49 -1.68
CA ARG A 69 -11.94 14.90 -2.88
C ARG A 69 -12.73 15.26 -4.15
N SER A 70 -14.06 15.11 -4.12
CA SER A 70 -14.96 15.41 -5.23
C SER A 70 -15.06 16.92 -5.54
N SER A 71 -14.89 17.77 -4.53
CA SER A 71 -14.84 19.23 -4.65
C SER A 71 -13.59 19.75 -5.38
N GLY A 72 -12.65 18.88 -5.77
CA GLY A 72 -11.38 19.29 -6.38
C GLY A 72 -10.43 19.94 -5.35
N TYR A 73 -10.63 19.68 -4.06
CA TYR A 73 -9.76 20.19 -3.01
C TYR A 73 -8.37 19.55 -3.14
N GLY A 74 -7.43 20.27 -3.76
CA GLY A 74 -6.07 19.79 -4.06
C GLY A 74 -5.74 19.66 -5.55
N GLN A 75 -6.73 19.79 -6.44
CA GLN A 75 -6.46 20.10 -7.84
C GLN A 75 -6.18 21.60 -7.95
N ASP A 76 -4.91 21.97 -7.82
CA ASP A 76 -4.43 23.17 -8.49
C ASP A 76 -4.53 22.89 -10.01
N ARG A 77 -5.74 23.02 -10.57
CA ARG A 77 -5.83 23.40 -11.98
C ARG A 77 -5.08 24.71 -12.02
N ALA A 78 -3.88 24.69 -12.58
CA ALA A 78 -3.17 25.89 -12.96
C ALA A 78 -4.18 26.70 -13.78
N ALA A 79 -4.80 27.68 -13.14
CA ALA A 79 -5.53 28.70 -13.87
C ALA A 79 -4.44 29.33 -14.71
N GLU A 80 -4.43 29.01 -16.00
CA GLU A 80 -3.63 29.72 -16.97
C GLU A 80 -3.80 31.21 -16.66
N PRO A 81 -2.70 31.98 -16.59
CA PRO A 81 -2.83 33.41 -16.48
C PRO A 81 -3.58 33.86 -17.73
N GLN A 82 -4.87 34.17 -17.58
CA GLN A 82 -5.53 35.03 -18.55
C GLN A 82 -4.74 36.32 -18.48
N THR A 83 -3.88 36.53 -19.47
CA THR A 83 -3.30 37.82 -19.81
C THR A 83 -4.46 38.72 -20.17
N GLY A 84 -5.07 39.34 -19.15
CA GLY A 84 -6.03 40.41 -19.32
C GLY A 84 -5.30 41.57 -19.98
N GLY A 85 -5.68 41.86 -21.24
CA GLY A 85 -5.22 43.04 -21.95
C GLY A 85 -5.52 44.27 -21.10
N GLY A 86 -4.47 44.98 -20.73
CA GLY A 86 -4.52 46.12 -19.83
C GLY A 86 -5.40 47.24 -20.40
N GLY A 87 -6.54 47.45 -19.77
CA GLY A 87 -7.26 48.73 -19.80
C GLY A 87 -6.72 49.62 -18.68
N GLY A 88 -5.45 50.02 -18.77
CA GLY A 88 -4.88 50.99 -17.82
C GLY A 88 -5.55 52.34 -18.03
N THR A 89 -6.24 52.85 -17.01
CA THR A 89 -6.67 54.25 -16.97
C THR A 89 -5.47 55.14 -16.66
N GLU A 90 -5.54 56.44 -16.97
CA GLU A 90 -4.43 57.40 -16.72
C GLU A 90 -3.93 57.40 -15.26
N ASP A 91 -4.78 56.97 -14.32
CA ASP A 91 -4.48 56.87 -12.89
C ASP A 91 -3.78 55.56 -12.44
N ASP A 92 -3.86 54.47 -13.20
CA ASP A 92 -3.17 53.19 -12.90
C ASP A 92 -2.61 52.56 -14.19
N PRO A 93 -1.47 53.09 -14.70
CA PRO A 93 -0.87 52.66 -15.97
C PRO A 93 -0.38 51.20 -15.96
N PHE A 94 -0.32 50.56 -14.80
CA PHE A 94 0.13 49.18 -14.63
C PHE A 94 -0.98 48.23 -14.14
N ALA A 95 -2.22 48.72 -13.97
CA ALA A 95 -3.36 47.97 -13.41
C ALA A 95 -3.01 47.21 -12.10
N LEU A 96 -2.12 47.78 -11.28
CA LEU A 96 -1.63 47.12 -10.05
C LEU A 96 -2.76 46.98 -9.03
N GLY A 97 -3.71 47.91 -9.01
CA GLY A 97 -4.89 47.84 -8.15
C GLY A 97 -5.72 46.59 -8.42
N GLU A 98 -5.98 46.28 -9.69
CA GLU A 98 -6.75 45.10 -10.10
C GLU A 98 -5.99 43.80 -9.76
N LEU A 99 -4.68 43.77 -9.98
CA LEU A 99 -3.83 42.63 -9.61
C LEU A 99 -3.84 42.36 -8.10
N LEU A 100 -3.78 43.41 -7.28
CA LEU A 100 -3.87 43.32 -5.82
C LEU A 100 -5.25 42.84 -5.37
N GLU A 101 -6.32 43.30 -6.01
CA GLU A 101 -7.70 42.85 -5.78
C GLU A 101 -7.85 41.35 -6.09
N GLN A 102 -7.31 40.90 -7.24
CA GLN A 102 -7.29 39.49 -7.65
C GLN A 102 -6.46 38.63 -6.67
N GLN A 103 -5.29 39.12 -6.23
CA GLN A 103 -4.46 38.47 -5.21
C GLN A 103 -5.19 38.35 -3.87
N ARG A 104 -5.89 39.40 -3.42
CA ARG A 104 -6.71 39.41 -2.20
C ARG A 104 -7.89 38.45 -2.32
N ALA A 105 -8.59 38.44 -3.44
CA ALA A 105 -9.68 37.51 -3.72
C ALA A 105 -9.19 36.05 -3.73
N LYS A 106 -8.04 35.79 -4.35
CA LYS A 106 -7.39 34.47 -4.35
C LYS A 106 -6.97 34.04 -2.94
N LYS A 107 -6.45 34.97 -2.12
CA LYS A 107 -6.10 34.74 -0.71
C LYS A 107 -7.34 34.45 0.15
N ARG A 108 -8.45 35.17 -0.06
CA ARG A 108 -9.75 34.92 0.61
C ARG A 108 -10.33 33.55 0.23
N ARG A 109 -10.30 33.18 -1.06
CA ARG A 109 -10.72 31.84 -1.53
C ARG A 109 -9.83 30.72 -0.95
N ARG A 110 -8.52 30.94 -0.87
CA ARG A 110 -7.58 29.98 -0.22
C ARG A 110 -7.86 29.83 1.27
N LYS A 111 -8.09 30.95 1.97
CA LYS A 111 -8.38 30.93 3.41
C LYS A 111 -9.73 30.27 3.72
N ALA A 112 -10.74 30.49 2.87
CA ALA A 112 -12.03 29.81 2.94
C ALA A 112 -11.95 28.32 2.59
N ARG A 113 -10.93 27.90 1.84
CA ARG A 113 -10.69 26.48 1.56
C ARG A 113 -10.12 25.76 2.78
N THR A 114 -9.25 26.38 3.58
CA THR A 114 -8.55 25.69 4.69
C THR A 114 -9.51 24.92 5.60
N VAL A 115 -9.44 23.59 5.52
CA VAL A 115 -10.23 22.67 6.33
C VAL A 115 -9.61 22.60 7.71
N GLU A 116 -10.35 23.04 8.73
CA GLU A 116 -9.94 22.84 10.13
C GLU A 116 -10.39 21.45 10.60
N TRP A 117 -9.44 20.72 11.18
CA TRP A 117 -9.63 19.38 11.72
C TRP A 117 -9.66 19.44 13.23
N THR A 118 -10.54 18.68 13.86
CA THR A 118 -10.53 18.54 15.32
C THR A 118 -9.49 17.51 15.77
N PRO A 119 -9.00 17.55 17.02
CA PRO A 119 -8.10 16.52 17.55
C PRO A 119 -8.68 15.10 17.46
N ALA A 120 -9.99 14.95 17.71
CA ALA A 120 -10.70 13.67 17.60
C ALA A 120 -10.70 13.16 16.15
N GLU A 121 -11.00 14.02 15.18
CA GLU A 121 -10.94 13.68 13.75
C GLU A 121 -9.53 13.25 13.33
N LEU A 122 -8.48 13.92 13.83
CA LEU A 122 -7.10 13.54 13.56
C LEU A 122 -6.74 12.17 14.13
N GLU A 123 -7.25 11.82 15.31
CA GLU A 123 -7.04 10.50 15.88
C GLU A 123 -7.72 9.39 15.07
N LEU A 124 -8.95 9.63 14.61
CA LEU A 124 -9.68 8.73 13.72
C LEU A 124 -8.99 8.59 12.36
N MET A 125 -8.55 9.70 11.76
CA MET A 125 -7.76 9.70 10.52
C MET A 125 -6.43 8.94 10.71
N ARG A 126 -5.78 9.06 11.87
CA ARG A 126 -4.55 8.31 12.17
C ARG A 126 -4.83 6.80 12.22
N ARG A 127 -5.90 6.36 12.89
CA ARG A 127 -6.30 4.95 12.90
C ARG A 127 -6.52 4.44 11.49
N GLU A 128 -7.27 5.17 10.67
CA GLU A 128 -7.53 4.83 9.28
C GLU A 128 -6.23 4.77 8.45
N ALA A 129 -5.33 5.74 8.62
CA ALA A 129 -4.04 5.78 7.93
C ALA A 129 -3.15 4.59 8.28
N LEU A 130 -3.14 4.17 9.54
CA LEU A 130 -2.41 2.97 9.95
C LEU A 130 -2.98 1.72 9.27
N VAL A 131 -4.31 1.52 9.29
CA VAL A 131 -4.94 0.38 8.60
C VAL A 131 -4.56 0.38 7.12
N SER A 132 -4.66 1.52 6.43
CA SER A 132 -4.24 1.64 5.02
C SER A 132 -2.77 1.30 4.80
N CYS A 133 -1.85 1.69 5.69
CA CYS A 133 -0.44 1.32 5.57
C CYS A 133 -0.24 -0.20 5.64
N PHE A 134 -0.98 -0.90 6.50
CA PHE A 134 -0.90 -2.35 6.60
C PHE A 134 -1.57 -3.07 5.42
N GLU A 135 -2.61 -2.50 4.81
CA GLU A 135 -3.15 -3.00 3.53
C GLU A 135 -2.12 -2.88 2.42
N VAL A 136 -1.46 -1.72 2.30
CA VAL A 136 -0.37 -1.50 1.33
C VAL A 136 0.78 -2.48 1.58
N MET A 137 1.15 -2.70 2.85
CA MET A 137 2.17 -3.67 3.23
C MET A 137 1.78 -5.10 2.80
N ARG A 138 0.54 -5.52 3.05
CA ARG A 138 0.01 -6.82 2.60
C ARG A 138 0.09 -6.93 1.08
N ASP A 139 -0.38 -5.94 0.35
CA ASP A 139 -0.57 -6.04 -1.09
C ASP A 139 0.75 -5.94 -1.88
N HIS A 140 1.68 -5.09 -1.43
CA HIS A 140 2.91 -4.80 -2.16
C HIS A 140 4.15 -5.50 -1.61
N CYS A 141 4.21 -5.79 -0.30
CA CYS A 141 5.41 -6.39 0.30
C CYS A 141 5.29 -7.91 0.42
N TYR A 142 4.09 -8.48 0.54
CA TYR A 142 3.94 -9.92 0.81
C TYR A 142 4.42 -10.83 -0.33
N ALA A 143 4.39 -10.33 -1.57
CA ALA A 143 4.95 -11.02 -2.73
C ALA A 143 6.47 -11.20 -2.63
N LYS A 144 7.16 -10.29 -1.92
CA LYS A 144 8.61 -10.30 -1.75
C LYS A 144 9.00 -11.37 -0.72
N GLN A 145 9.75 -12.39 -1.17
CA GLN A 145 10.13 -13.54 -0.33
C GLN A 145 10.82 -13.10 0.96
N TRP A 146 11.70 -12.10 0.87
CA TRP A 146 12.47 -11.57 1.99
C TRP A 146 11.60 -10.82 3.02
N ALA A 147 10.43 -10.27 2.63
CA ALA A 147 9.55 -9.50 3.51
C ALA A 147 8.46 -10.34 4.17
N ARG A 148 8.12 -11.48 3.57
CA ARG A 148 6.88 -12.23 3.85
C ARG A 148 6.67 -12.55 5.33
N THR A 149 7.68 -13.09 6.00
CA THR A 149 7.59 -13.45 7.42
C THR A 149 7.37 -12.22 8.29
N SER A 150 8.07 -11.12 8.00
CA SER A 150 7.88 -9.87 8.73
C SER A 150 6.47 -9.29 8.53
N VAL A 151 5.92 -9.39 7.32
CA VAL A 151 4.52 -9.00 7.05
C VAL A 151 3.55 -9.89 7.84
N ASP A 152 3.73 -11.22 7.82
CA ASP A 152 2.89 -12.15 8.59
C ASP A 152 2.84 -11.78 10.08
N ILE A 153 4.02 -11.53 10.67
CA ILE A 153 4.14 -11.14 12.08
C ILE A 153 3.45 -9.80 12.32
N ALA A 154 3.72 -8.79 11.49
CA ALA A 154 3.18 -7.45 11.66
C ALA A 154 1.64 -7.42 11.55
N LEU A 155 1.05 -8.18 10.63
CA LEU A 155 -0.40 -8.31 10.46
C LEU A 155 -1.06 -9.04 11.64
N MET A 156 -0.42 -10.08 12.18
CA MET A 156 -0.94 -10.79 13.35
C MET A 156 -0.90 -9.92 14.60
N GLU A 157 0.21 -9.22 14.85
CA GLU A 157 0.32 -8.29 15.98
C GLU A 157 -0.70 -7.14 15.87
N LEU A 158 -0.93 -6.61 14.68
CA LEU A 158 -1.97 -5.59 14.46
C LEU A 158 -3.36 -6.12 14.83
N TYR A 159 -3.67 -7.36 14.47
CA TYR A 159 -4.94 -8.00 14.83
C TYR A 159 -5.08 -8.20 16.35
N GLU A 160 -4.01 -8.59 17.05
CA GLU A 160 -4.01 -8.67 18.52
C GLU A 160 -4.33 -7.31 19.17
N GLN A 161 -3.96 -6.23 18.51
CA GLN A 161 -4.25 -4.85 18.93
C GLN A 161 -5.58 -4.28 18.38
N SER A 162 -6.46 -5.13 17.84
CA SER A 162 -7.74 -4.72 17.23
C SER A 162 -8.69 -3.96 18.17
N HIS A 163 -8.54 -4.12 19.49
CA HIS A 163 -9.28 -3.35 20.50
C HIS A 163 -8.97 -1.84 20.46
N LYS A 164 -7.78 -1.43 19.96
CA LYS A 164 -7.39 -0.02 19.79
C LYS A 164 -8.01 0.67 18.57
N PHE A 165 -8.74 -0.09 17.74
CA PHE A 165 -9.39 0.38 16.52
C PHE A 165 -10.92 0.36 16.68
N CYS A 166 -11.58 1.24 15.92
CA CYS A 166 -13.04 1.36 15.91
C CYS A 166 -13.67 0.05 15.41
N GLU A 167 -14.91 -0.24 15.82
CA GLU A 167 -15.56 -1.52 15.51
C GLU A 167 -15.74 -1.71 14.01
N SER A 168 -16.02 -0.64 13.27
CA SER A 168 -16.09 -0.62 11.80
C SER A 168 -14.79 -1.02 11.10
N GLN A 169 -13.63 -0.86 11.75
CA GLN A 169 -12.32 -1.22 11.20
C GLN A 169 -11.92 -2.66 11.52
N ARG A 170 -12.49 -3.27 12.57
CA ARG A 170 -12.14 -4.63 13.02
C ARG A 170 -12.36 -5.72 11.95
N PRO A 171 -13.38 -5.66 11.06
CA PRO A 171 -13.50 -6.61 9.96
C PRO A 171 -12.29 -6.63 9.02
N ARG A 172 -11.70 -5.47 8.71
CA ARG A 172 -10.47 -5.38 7.90
C ARG A 172 -9.29 -6.04 8.61
N LEU A 173 -9.16 -5.80 9.91
CA LEU A 173 -8.14 -6.45 10.74
C LEU A 173 -8.31 -7.97 10.82
N ALA A 174 -9.55 -8.44 10.97
CA ALA A 174 -9.86 -9.87 10.91
C ALA A 174 -9.50 -10.48 9.55
N GLY A 175 -9.69 -9.72 8.47
CA GLY A 175 -9.24 -10.07 7.12
C GLY A 175 -7.72 -10.30 7.04
N PHE A 176 -6.91 -9.53 7.78
CA PHE A 176 -5.47 -9.76 7.85
C PHE A 176 -5.11 -11.08 8.52
N LYS A 177 -5.76 -11.41 9.65
CA LYS A 177 -5.56 -12.71 10.31
C LYS A 177 -5.97 -13.86 9.40
N ALA A 178 -7.12 -13.75 8.73
CA ALA A 178 -7.60 -14.75 7.79
C ALA A 178 -6.59 -14.97 6.66
N PHE A 179 -6.12 -13.88 6.05
CA PHE A 179 -5.07 -13.90 5.03
C PHE A 179 -3.81 -14.61 5.51
N VAL A 180 -3.24 -14.23 6.66
CA VAL A 180 -2.02 -14.86 7.20
C VAL A 180 -2.24 -16.36 7.45
N THR A 181 -3.40 -16.73 8.00
CA THR A 181 -3.74 -18.12 8.28
C THR A 181 -3.82 -18.94 6.99
N GLU A 182 -4.50 -18.42 5.97
CA GLU A 182 -4.61 -19.04 4.65
C GLU A 182 -3.23 -19.20 3.99
N GLN A 183 -2.42 -18.14 4.00
CA GLN A 183 -1.09 -18.19 3.40
C GLN A 183 -0.13 -19.13 4.13
N ARG A 184 -0.24 -19.25 5.46
CA ARG A 184 0.50 -20.26 6.24
C ARG A 184 0.02 -21.66 5.90
N ALA A 185 -1.29 -21.89 5.78
CA ALA A 185 -1.86 -23.17 5.38
C ALA A 185 -1.40 -23.57 3.97
N ARG A 186 -1.45 -22.64 3.00
CA ARG A 186 -0.97 -22.85 1.63
C ARG A 186 0.51 -23.24 1.59
N ARG A 187 1.36 -22.61 2.40
CA ARG A 187 2.78 -22.98 2.51
C ARG A 187 2.97 -24.38 3.12
N LYS A 188 2.15 -24.77 4.10
CA LYS A 188 2.19 -26.13 4.68
C LYS A 188 1.78 -27.22 3.69
N GLN A 189 0.90 -26.91 2.75
CA GLN A 189 0.48 -27.84 1.69
C GLN A 189 1.57 -28.08 0.63
N GLY A 190 2.68 -27.35 0.67
CA GLY A 190 3.79 -27.46 -0.27
C GLY A 190 3.50 -26.79 -1.62
N PRO A 191 4.52 -26.69 -2.50
CA PRO A 191 4.33 -26.16 -3.84
C PRO A 191 3.34 -27.03 -4.61
N SER A 192 2.42 -26.38 -5.33
CA SER A 192 1.50 -27.10 -6.22
C SER A 192 2.29 -27.94 -7.23
N ALA A 193 1.74 -29.05 -7.73
CA ALA A 193 2.37 -29.86 -8.79
C ALA A 193 2.82 -29.02 -10.00
N LYS A 194 2.13 -27.89 -10.30
CA LYS A 194 2.50 -26.95 -11.36
C LYS A 194 3.71 -26.07 -11.01
N GLU A 195 3.88 -25.75 -9.74
CA GLU A 195 4.97 -24.93 -9.19
C GLU A 195 6.22 -25.79 -8.96
N SER A 196 6.04 -27.00 -8.41
CA SER A 196 7.08 -28.02 -8.34
C SER A 196 7.64 -28.35 -9.73
N ARG A 197 6.80 -28.47 -10.77
CA ARG A 197 7.23 -28.67 -12.18
C ARG A 197 7.95 -27.48 -12.80
N ARG A 198 7.78 -26.27 -12.27
CA ARG A 198 8.45 -25.05 -12.74
C ARG A 198 9.90 -24.98 -12.26
N ASP A 199 10.14 -25.46 -11.04
CA ASP A 199 11.45 -25.45 -10.40
C ASP A 199 12.30 -26.70 -10.73
N VAL A 200 11.76 -27.67 -11.48
CA VAL A 200 12.53 -28.81 -11.97
C VAL A 200 13.50 -28.35 -13.04
N THR A 201 14.78 -28.33 -12.70
CA THR A 201 15.86 -28.08 -13.66
C THR A 201 15.90 -29.20 -14.71
N ASP A 202 16.42 -28.92 -15.90
CA ASP A 202 16.51 -29.95 -16.95
C ASP A 202 17.39 -31.14 -16.52
N PHE A 203 18.32 -30.93 -15.59
CA PHE A 203 19.08 -31.98 -14.94
C PHE A 203 18.21 -32.92 -14.10
N GLU A 204 17.30 -32.38 -13.28
CA GLU A 204 16.36 -33.19 -12.49
C GLU A 204 15.37 -33.95 -13.36
N LYS A 205 14.93 -33.36 -14.48
CA LYS A 205 14.12 -34.05 -15.50
C LYS A 205 14.91 -35.22 -16.12
N ALA A 206 16.16 -34.99 -16.55
CA ALA A 206 17.01 -36.01 -17.13
C ALA A 206 17.30 -37.15 -16.12
N ARG A 207 17.58 -36.80 -14.86
CA ARG A 207 17.78 -37.76 -13.78
C ARG A 207 16.54 -38.60 -13.53
N ALA A 208 15.35 -37.99 -13.51
CA ALA A 208 14.09 -38.72 -13.37
C ALA A 208 13.90 -39.72 -14.52
N THR A 209 14.08 -39.26 -15.77
CA THR A 209 13.97 -40.10 -16.97
C THR A 209 14.97 -41.26 -16.97
N TRP A 210 16.22 -41.02 -16.54
CA TRP A 210 17.24 -42.08 -16.46
C TRP A 210 16.97 -43.04 -15.30
N SER A 211 16.46 -42.54 -14.18
CA SER A 211 16.10 -43.38 -13.03
C SER A 211 14.92 -44.31 -13.32
N SER A 212 13.98 -43.90 -14.18
CA SER A 212 12.87 -44.74 -14.64
C SER A 212 13.25 -45.62 -15.83
N SER A 213 14.42 -45.43 -16.44
CA SER A 213 14.86 -46.23 -17.58
C SER A 213 15.41 -47.57 -17.08
N GLN A 214 14.74 -48.66 -17.42
CA GLN A 214 15.21 -50.00 -17.10
C GLN A 214 16.50 -50.30 -17.87
N VAL A 215 17.59 -50.59 -17.15
CA VAL A 215 18.84 -51.08 -17.75
C VAL A 215 18.64 -52.54 -18.09
N SER A 216 18.69 -52.89 -19.38
CA SER A 216 18.59 -54.28 -19.78
C SER A 216 19.80 -55.06 -19.26
N HIS A 217 19.66 -56.37 -19.04
CA HIS A 217 20.70 -57.25 -18.50
C HIS A 217 22.03 -57.25 -19.32
N ARG A 218 22.02 -56.67 -20.53
CA ARG A 218 23.20 -56.47 -21.39
C ARG A 218 23.78 -55.04 -21.32
N GLY A 219 23.38 -54.22 -20.35
CA GLY A 219 23.88 -52.85 -20.17
C GLY A 219 23.33 -51.82 -21.15
N LYS A 220 22.23 -52.12 -21.86
CA LYS A 220 21.61 -51.18 -22.80
C LYS A 220 20.56 -50.32 -22.07
N VAL A 221 20.69 -49.00 -22.17
CA VAL A 221 19.78 -48.02 -21.56
C VAL A 221 18.80 -47.50 -22.62
N GLY A 222 17.50 -47.42 -22.31
CA GLY A 222 16.49 -46.76 -23.17
C GLY A 222 15.66 -47.66 -24.09
N ALA A 223 15.49 -48.95 -23.77
CA ALA A 223 14.69 -49.87 -24.58
C ALA A 223 13.19 -49.82 -24.25
N GLN A 224 12.52 -48.69 -24.52
CA GLN A 224 11.05 -48.66 -24.54
C GLN A 224 10.56 -47.73 -25.66
N GLY A 225 10.35 -48.32 -26.85
CA GLY A 225 9.80 -47.63 -28.02
C GLY A 225 10.25 -48.27 -29.34
N ASP A 226 9.31 -48.94 -29.99
CA ASP A 226 9.30 -49.52 -31.35
C ASP A 226 10.63 -49.67 -32.12
N HIS A 227 10.96 -50.93 -32.41
CA HIS A 227 11.94 -51.33 -33.41
C HIS A 227 11.43 -51.05 -34.82
N LYS A 228 11.54 -49.80 -35.28
CA LYS A 228 11.69 -49.50 -36.72
C LYS A 228 13.02 -48.77 -36.92
N ALA A 229 14.10 -49.54 -36.84
CA ALA A 229 15.35 -49.12 -37.44
C ALA A 229 15.16 -49.26 -38.96
N GLU A 230 15.00 -48.15 -39.66
CA GLU A 230 15.21 -48.13 -41.11
C GLU A 230 16.67 -48.50 -41.36
N MET A 231 16.84 -49.68 -41.94
CA MET A 231 18.12 -50.23 -42.36
C MET A 231 18.58 -49.43 -43.59
N TRP A 232 19.27 -48.32 -43.34
CA TRP A 232 20.09 -47.66 -44.35
C TRP A 232 21.33 -48.51 -44.58
N LEU A 233 21.22 -49.54 -45.42
CA LEU A 233 22.28 -50.16 -46.23
C LEU A 233 21.70 -51.40 -46.94
N GLY A 234 21.49 -51.24 -48.24
CA GLY A 234 20.99 -52.24 -49.17
C GLY A 234 20.34 -51.57 -50.37
#